data_AF-A0A0G1YH13-F1
#
_entry.id   AF-A0A0G1YH13-F1
#
_cell.length_a   1.000
_cell.length_b   1.000
_cell.length_c   1.000
_cell.angle_alpha   90.00
_cell.angle_beta   90.00
_cell.angle_gamma   90.00
#
_symmetry.space_group_name_H-M   'P 1'
#
loop_
_entity.id
_entity.type
_entity.pdbx_description
1 polymer ?
#
loop_
_entity_poly.entity_id
_entity_poly.type
_entity_poly.pdbx_seq_one_letter_code
_entity_poly.pdbx_strand_id
1 'polypeptide(L)'
;MSIFEPEREAGQRSREAAEMAAEQRESKEGEPDEELKAAAAMERADYLVREVKSSQTQMQNIILHMQQVLAAIRALRDELQLSPEDDPASVSQDRARVEALKKRIAAYTDELLKMKGELIREQAEVLRAGEGQTMSGQMLKQKAEAMVEELLAEIQS
;
A
#
# COMPACT_ATOMS: atom_id res chain seq x y z
N MET A 1 -17.06 -84.01 -3.50
CA MET A 1 -15.96 -83.34 -4.21
C MET A 1 -16.57 -82.44 -5.28
N SER A 2 -16.46 -81.12 -5.13
CA SER A 2 -16.62 -80.17 -6.24
C SER A 2 -15.53 -79.11 -6.07
N ILE A 3 -14.69 -79.01 -7.09
CA ILE A 3 -13.37 -78.36 -7.14
C ILE A 3 -13.55 -76.99 -7.80
N PHE A 4 -14.22 -76.06 -7.14
CA PHE A 4 -14.62 -74.79 -7.79
C PHE A 4 -14.48 -73.54 -6.90
N GLU A 5 -13.58 -73.56 -5.92
CA GLU A 5 -13.32 -72.41 -5.05
C GLU A 5 -11.98 -71.66 -5.26
N PRO A 6 -10.89 -72.22 -5.83
CA PRO A 6 -9.61 -71.48 -5.88
C PRO A 6 -9.57 -70.35 -6.92
N GLU A 7 -10.40 -70.40 -7.98
CA GLU A 7 -10.41 -69.35 -9.03
C GLU A 7 -11.17 -68.08 -8.62
N ARG A 8 -12.14 -68.18 -7.71
CA ARG A 8 -12.92 -67.01 -7.23
C ARG A 8 -12.10 -66.15 -6.27
N GLU A 9 -11.30 -66.75 -5.40
CA GLU A 9 -10.41 -66.02 -4.48
C GLU A 9 -9.25 -65.35 -5.21
N ALA A 10 -8.68 -65.99 -6.24
CA ALA A 10 -7.61 -65.41 -7.04
C ALA A 10 -8.06 -64.16 -7.82
N GLY A 11 -9.28 -64.19 -8.36
CA GLY A 11 -9.88 -63.03 -9.04
C GLY A 11 -10.20 -61.85 -8.11
N GLN A 12 -10.57 -62.13 -6.85
CA GLN A 12 -10.81 -61.09 -5.84
C GLN A 12 -9.51 -60.40 -5.40
N ARG A 13 -8.46 -61.16 -5.10
CA ARG A 13 -7.15 -60.60 -4.72
C ARG A 13 -6.50 -59.77 -5.83
N SER A 14 -6.71 -60.16 -7.09
CA SER A 14 -6.21 -59.40 -8.24
C SER A 14 -6.92 -58.06 -8.42
N ARG A 15 -8.20 -57.95 -8.04
CA ARG A 15 -8.94 -56.69 -8.10
C ARG A 15 -8.55 -55.77 -6.96
N GLU A 16 -8.46 -56.28 -5.74
CA GLU A 16 -7.98 -55.51 -4.58
C GLU A 16 -6.56 -54.99 -4.77
N ALA A 17 -5.66 -55.78 -5.39
CA ALA A 17 -4.32 -55.32 -5.71
C ALA A 17 -4.29 -54.22 -6.79
N ALA A 18 -5.20 -54.30 -7.77
CA ALA A 18 -5.32 -53.27 -8.81
C ALA A 18 -5.93 -51.97 -8.26
N GLU A 19 -6.91 -52.06 -7.36
CA GLU A 19 -7.52 -50.93 -6.67
C GLU A 19 -6.52 -50.24 -5.72
N MET A 20 -5.76 -51.00 -4.91
CA MET A 20 -4.68 -50.43 -4.10
C MET A 20 -3.58 -49.76 -4.92
N ALA A 21 -3.25 -50.30 -6.09
CA ALA A 21 -2.26 -49.70 -6.99
C ALA A 21 -2.79 -48.42 -7.66
N ALA A 22 -4.10 -48.32 -7.92
CA ALA A 22 -4.74 -47.12 -8.41
C ALA A 22 -4.81 -46.04 -7.32
N GLU A 23 -5.21 -46.40 -6.09
CA GLU A 23 -5.24 -45.49 -4.93
C GLU A 23 -3.84 -44.94 -4.60
N GLN A 24 -2.77 -45.76 -4.68
CA GLN A 24 -1.40 -45.29 -4.48
C GLN A 24 -0.89 -44.36 -5.57
N ARG A 25 -1.40 -44.47 -6.81
CA ARG A 25 -1.05 -43.54 -7.91
C ARG A 25 -1.82 -42.23 -7.75
N GLU A 26 -3.11 -42.30 -7.43
CA GLU A 26 -3.95 -41.13 -7.16
C GLU A 26 -3.44 -40.34 -5.94
N SER A 27 -2.97 -41.02 -4.90
CA SER A 27 -2.34 -40.39 -3.72
C SER A 27 -1.04 -39.63 -4.05
N LYS A 28 -0.28 -40.08 -5.06
CA LYS A 28 0.95 -39.41 -5.51
C LYS A 28 0.70 -38.27 -6.50
N GLU A 29 -0.39 -38.33 -7.26
CA GLU A 29 -0.83 -37.23 -8.14
C GLU A 29 -1.52 -36.10 -7.35
N GLY A 30 -2.06 -36.41 -6.17
CA GLY A 30 -2.70 -35.45 -5.25
C GLY A 30 -1.76 -34.73 -4.27
N GLU A 31 -0.48 -35.11 -4.19
CA GLU A 31 0.52 -34.37 -3.41
C GLU A 31 1.01 -33.17 -4.22
N PRO A 32 0.55 -31.94 -3.93
CA PRO A 32 1.03 -30.76 -4.63
C PRO A 32 2.54 -30.63 -4.44
N ASP A 33 3.26 -30.65 -5.55
CA ASP A 33 4.71 -30.56 -5.62
C ASP A 33 5.23 -29.42 -4.72
N GLU A 34 6.01 -29.76 -3.70
CA GLU A 34 6.53 -28.79 -2.74
C GLU A 34 7.36 -27.72 -3.44
N GLU A 35 7.97 -28.07 -4.57
CA GLU A 35 8.71 -27.15 -5.42
C GLU A 35 7.80 -26.08 -6.06
N LEU A 36 6.59 -26.45 -6.51
CA LEU A 36 5.60 -25.50 -7.04
C LEU A 36 5.06 -24.57 -5.95
N LYS A 37 4.86 -25.08 -4.74
CA LYS A 37 4.46 -24.26 -3.58
C LYS A 37 5.55 -23.29 -3.17
N ALA A 38 6.80 -23.75 -3.14
CA ALA A 38 7.96 -22.92 -2.82
C ALA A 38 8.16 -21.82 -3.87
N ALA A 39 8.06 -22.15 -5.15
CA ALA A 39 8.13 -21.19 -6.24
C ALA A 39 7.01 -20.14 -6.16
N ALA A 40 5.77 -20.55 -5.91
CA ALA A 40 4.64 -19.63 -5.73
C ALA A 40 4.80 -18.73 -4.49
N ALA A 41 5.38 -19.24 -3.40
CA ALA A 41 5.67 -18.45 -2.21
C ALA A 41 6.77 -17.42 -2.48
N MET A 42 7.83 -17.80 -3.20
CA MET A 42 8.90 -16.89 -3.61
C MET A 42 8.39 -15.80 -4.56
N GLU A 43 7.56 -16.15 -5.55
CA GLU A 43 6.97 -15.17 -6.47
C GLU A 43 6.10 -14.15 -5.73
N ARG A 44 5.30 -14.61 -4.75
CA ARG A 44 4.53 -13.72 -3.88
C ARG A 44 5.42 -12.82 -3.03
N ALA A 45 6.51 -13.34 -2.48
CA ALA A 45 7.46 -12.55 -1.71
C ALA A 45 8.14 -11.47 -2.57
N ASP A 46 8.58 -11.82 -3.78
CA ASP A 46 9.18 -10.89 -4.73
C ASP A 46 8.20 -9.79 -5.17
N TYR A 47 6.93 -10.16 -5.37
CA TYR A 47 5.86 -9.20 -5.67
C TYR A 47 5.68 -8.20 -4.52
N LEU A 48 5.56 -8.68 -3.28
CA LEU A 48 5.40 -7.84 -2.10
C LEU A 48 6.59 -6.89 -1.90
N VAL A 49 7.82 -7.36 -2.10
CA VAL A 49 9.02 -6.52 -2.01
C VAL A 49 9.00 -5.40 -3.06
N ARG A 50 8.53 -5.68 -4.28
CA ARG A 50 8.41 -4.68 -5.34
C ARG A 50 7.32 -3.65 -5.02
N GLU A 51 6.16 -4.09 -4.53
CA GLU A 51 5.09 -3.17 -4.09
C GLU A 51 5.56 -2.24 -2.97
N VAL A 52 6.18 -2.78 -1.92
CA VAL A 52 6.68 -1.97 -0.80
C VAL A 52 7.69 -0.92 -1.28
N LYS A 53 8.62 -1.29 -2.17
CA LYS A 53 9.59 -0.34 -2.75
C LYS A 53 8.91 0.74 -3.60
N SER A 54 7.89 0.37 -4.37
CA SER A 54 7.11 1.31 -5.16
C SER A 54 6.39 2.31 -4.26
N SER A 55 5.68 1.85 -3.24
CA SER A 55 5.00 2.71 -2.27
C SER A 55 5.97 3.60 -1.50
N GLN A 56 7.15 3.10 -1.10
CA GLN A 56 8.20 3.92 -0.48
C GLN A 56 8.66 5.07 -1.40
N THR A 57 8.84 4.80 -2.69
CA THR A 57 9.23 5.83 -3.66
C THR A 57 8.11 6.85 -3.84
N GLN A 58 6.84 6.40 -3.89
CA GLN A 58 5.69 7.29 -3.96
C GLN A 58 5.60 8.20 -2.73
N MET A 59 5.80 7.67 -1.53
CA MET A 59 5.83 8.46 -0.30
C MET A 59 6.92 9.54 -0.33
N GLN A 60 8.14 9.19 -0.77
CA GLN A 60 9.24 10.18 -0.90
C GLN A 60 8.89 11.31 -1.87
N ASN A 61 8.27 10.97 -3.01
CA ASN A 61 7.84 11.98 -3.97
C ASN A 61 6.76 12.90 -3.40
N ILE A 62 5.78 12.34 -2.68
CA ILE A 62 4.73 13.13 -2.01
C ILE A 62 5.37 14.09 -1.00
N ILE A 63 6.29 13.60 -0.16
CA ILE A 63 7.01 14.43 0.82
C ILE A 63 7.75 15.58 0.16
N LEU A 64 8.48 15.31 -0.92
CA LEU A 64 9.20 16.34 -1.68
C LEU A 64 8.25 17.42 -2.21
N HIS A 65 7.10 17.02 -2.77
CA HIS A 65 6.09 17.96 -3.24
C HIS A 65 5.46 18.76 -2.10
N MET A 66 5.19 18.13 -0.95
CA MET A 66 4.72 18.84 0.23
C MET A 66 5.70 19.93 0.69
N GLN A 67 7.00 19.64 0.69
CA GLN A 67 8.03 20.64 1.02
C GLN A 67 8.02 21.82 0.04
N GLN A 68 7.88 21.55 -1.26
CA GLN A 68 7.78 22.60 -2.29
C GLN A 68 6.55 23.48 -2.08
N VAL A 69 5.39 22.89 -1.80
CA VAL A 69 4.15 23.63 -1.54
C VAL A 69 4.25 24.45 -0.24
N LEU A 70 4.85 23.90 0.82
CA LEU A 70 5.11 24.64 2.06
C LEU A 70 6.04 25.84 1.82
N ALA A 71 7.10 25.68 1.03
CA ALA A 71 8.00 26.77 0.66
C ALA A 71 7.26 27.86 -0.14
N ALA A 72 6.40 27.47 -1.07
CA ALA A 72 5.57 28.41 -1.83
C ALA A 72 4.60 29.20 -0.93
N ILE A 73 3.96 28.53 0.05
CA ILE A 73 3.11 29.20 1.03
C ILE A 73 3.92 30.18 1.88
N ARG A 74 5.12 29.82 2.33
CA ARG A 74 6.00 30.71 3.10
C ARG A 74 6.36 31.96 2.28
N ALA A 75 6.79 31.80 1.03
CA ALA A 75 7.08 32.93 0.14
C ALA A 75 5.88 33.87 -0.07
N LEU A 76 4.67 33.31 -0.26
CA LEU A 76 3.45 34.11 -0.40
C LEU A 76 3.09 34.87 0.89
N ARG A 77 3.37 34.27 2.06
CA ARG A 77 3.16 34.94 3.36
C ARG A 77 4.17 36.06 3.58
N ASP A 78 5.41 35.87 3.15
CA ASP A 78 6.45 36.91 3.21
C ASP A 78 6.09 38.08 2.28
N GLU A 79 5.59 37.80 1.07
CA GLU A 79 5.08 38.84 0.15
C GLU A 79 3.91 39.63 0.76
N LEU A 80 3.03 38.97 1.52
CA LEU A 80 1.95 39.63 2.26
C LEU A 80 2.46 40.53 3.39
N GLN A 81 3.58 40.17 4.04
CA GLN A 81 4.17 40.94 5.14
C GLN A 81 5.05 42.12 4.64
N LEU A 82 5.67 41.98 3.48
CA LEU A 82 6.58 42.96 2.88
C LEU A 82 5.88 44.03 2.03
N SER A 83 4.58 44.26 2.19
CA SER A 83 3.85 45.31 1.48
C SER A 83 3.72 46.57 2.37
N PRO A 84 4.74 47.45 2.49
CA PRO A 84 4.57 48.73 3.14
C PRO A 84 3.74 49.66 2.26
N GLU A 85 2.71 50.26 2.86
CA GLU A 85 1.89 51.32 2.28
C GLU A 85 2.73 52.59 2.10
N ASP A 86 2.62 53.25 0.93
CA ASP A 86 2.89 54.69 0.79
C ASP A 86 2.33 55.28 -0.55
N ASP A 87 1.13 54.85 -0.98
CA ASP A 87 0.36 55.64 -1.97
C ASP A 87 -1.17 55.47 -1.80
N PRO A 88 -1.92 56.51 -1.40
CA PRO A 88 -3.37 56.43 -1.20
C PRO A 88 -4.18 56.15 -2.48
N ALA A 89 -3.59 56.29 -3.68
CA ALA A 89 -4.22 55.87 -4.93
C ALA A 89 -4.18 54.34 -5.17
N SER A 90 -3.32 53.60 -4.45
CA SER A 90 -3.02 52.17 -4.65
C SER A 90 -3.86 51.20 -3.80
N VAL A 91 -4.59 51.69 -2.80
CA VAL A 91 -5.29 50.84 -1.80
C VAL A 91 -6.25 49.80 -2.42
N SER A 92 -6.90 50.13 -3.55
CA SER A 92 -7.79 49.18 -4.24
C SER A 92 -7.02 48.07 -4.98
N GLN A 93 -5.87 48.39 -5.56
CA GLN A 93 -4.98 47.44 -6.22
C GLN A 93 -4.27 46.55 -5.20
N ASP A 94 -3.83 47.14 -4.09
CA ASP A 94 -3.21 46.40 -2.99
C ASP A 94 -4.20 45.42 -2.34
N ARG A 95 -5.46 45.84 -2.14
CA ARG A 95 -6.53 44.93 -1.70
C ARG A 95 -6.76 43.77 -2.68
N ALA A 96 -6.82 44.06 -3.98
CA ALA A 96 -7.00 43.02 -4.99
C ALA A 96 -5.82 42.02 -5.02
N ARG A 97 -4.59 42.52 -4.87
CA ARG A 97 -3.38 41.70 -4.79
C ARG A 97 -3.36 40.83 -3.55
N VAL A 98 -3.68 41.40 -2.38
CA VAL A 98 -3.80 40.67 -1.11
C VAL A 98 -4.84 39.55 -1.21
N GLU A 99 -6.01 39.83 -1.77
CA GLU A 99 -7.06 38.81 -1.97
C GLU A 99 -6.63 37.71 -2.95
N ALA A 100 -5.89 38.04 -4.00
CA ALA A 100 -5.31 37.05 -4.91
C ALA A 100 -4.28 36.15 -4.21
N LEU A 101 -3.40 36.73 -3.37
CA LEU A 101 -2.42 35.98 -2.59
C LEU A 101 -3.09 35.07 -1.57
N LYS A 102 -4.12 35.54 -0.86
CA LYS A 102 -4.92 34.69 0.06
C LYS A 102 -5.56 33.50 -0.64
N LYS A 103 -6.15 33.72 -1.82
CA LYS A 103 -6.73 32.63 -2.64
C LYS A 103 -5.69 31.59 -3.04
N ARG A 104 -4.48 32.02 -3.40
CA ARG A 104 -3.37 31.11 -3.72
C ARG A 104 -2.93 30.31 -2.50
N ILE A 105 -2.82 30.94 -1.32
CA ILE A 105 -2.50 30.24 -0.07
C ILE A 105 -3.57 29.20 0.24
N ALA A 106 -4.86 29.53 0.08
CA ALA A 106 -5.95 28.58 0.30
C ALA A 106 -5.83 27.37 -0.65
N ALA A 107 -5.60 27.61 -1.94
CA ALA A 107 -5.42 26.53 -2.93
C ALA A 107 -4.24 25.60 -2.59
N TYR A 108 -3.09 26.15 -2.20
CA TYR A 108 -1.94 25.36 -1.78
C TYR A 108 -2.17 24.62 -0.45
N THR A 109 -2.98 25.19 0.45
CA THR A 109 -3.37 24.52 1.69
C THR A 109 -4.27 23.31 1.41
N ASP A 110 -5.22 23.44 0.48
CA ASP A 110 -6.06 22.32 0.05
C ASP A 110 -5.23 21.21 -0.63
N GLU A 111 -4.22 21.60 -1.42
CA GLU A 111 -3.29 20.67 -2.05
C GLU A 111 -2.46 19.89 -1.00
N LEU A 112 -1.98 20.56 0.06
CA LEU A 112 -1.32 19.90 1.19
C LEU A 112 -2.22 18.90 1.91
N LEU A 113 -3.51 19.21 2.09
CA LEU A 113 -4.46 18.29 2.69
C LEU A 113 -4.66 17.04 1.84
N LYS A 114 -4.71 17.18 0.51
CA LYS A 114 -4.78 16.05 -0.42
C LYS A 114 -3.54 15.18 -0.35
N MET A 115 -2.36 15.79 -0.41
CA MET A 115 -1.08 15.08 -0.29
C MET A 115 -0.93 14.37 1.06
N LYS A 116 -1.38 14.97 2.17
CA LYS A 116 -1.47 14.30 3.48
C LYS A 116 -2.33 13.03 3.39
N GLY A 117 -3.49 13.12 2.74
CA GLY A 117 -4.38 11.97 2.53
C GLY A 117 -3.75 10.86 1.69
N GLU A 118 -3.05 11.21 0.62
CA GLU A 118 -2.32 10.27 -0.23
C GLU A 118 -1.19 9.58 0.53
N LEU A 119 -0.42 10.35 1.32
CA LEU A 119 0.66 9.83 2.14
C LEU A 119 0.14 8.84 3.21
N ILE A 120 -0.99 9.13 3.85
CA ILE A 120 -1.64 8.22 4.80
C ILE A 120 -2.04 6.92 4.11
N ARG A 121 -2.58 7.01 2.89
CA ARG A 121 -3.00 5.84 2.13
C ARG A 121 -1.79 4.96 1.78
N GLU A 122 -0.72 5.54 1.25
CA GLU A 122 0.50 4.79 0.92
C GLU A 122 1.15 4.17 2.17
N GLN A 123 1.19 4.92 3.27
CA GLN A 123 1.71 4.41 4.54
C GLN A 123 0.87 3.23 5.07
N ALA A 124 -0.46 3.28 4.91
CA ALA A 124 -1.35 2.18 5.28
C ALA A 124 -1.13 0.92 4.43
N GLU A 125 -0.84 1.06 3.13
CA GLU A 125 -0.52 -0.06 2.26
C GLU A 125 0.84 -0.70 2.62
N VAL A 126 1.86 0.11 2.93
CA VAL A 126 3.14 -0.39 3.44
C VAL A 126 2.96 -1.15 4.76
N LEU A 127 2.16 -0.60 5.69
CA LEU A 127 1.85 -1.26 6.96
C LEU A 127 1.10 -2.58 6.72
N ARG A 128 0.13 -2.61 5.81
CA ARG A 128 -0.63 -3.82 5.48
C ARG A 128 0.26 -4.92 4.89
N ALA A 129 1.21 -4.57 4.01
CA ALA A 129 2.11 -5.52 3.39
C ALA A 129 3.14 -6.11 4.39
N GLY A 130 3.50 -5.37 5.44
CA GLY A 130 4.45 -5.78 6.47
C GLY A 130 3.79 -6.24 7.78
N GLU A 131 4.05 -5.51 8.86
CA GLU A 131 3.65 -5.85 10.24
C GLU A 131 2.13 -5.88 10.48
N GLY A 132 1.36 -5.24 9.59
CA GLY A 132 -0.06 -5.00 9.73
C GLY A 132 -0.96 -6.02 9.05
N GLN A 133 -0.44 -7.15 8.56
CA GLN A 133 -1.23 -8.18 7.88
C GLN A 133 -2.40 -8.72 8.75
N THR A 134 -2.27 -8.67 10.08
CA THR A 134 -3.29 -9.12 11.04
C THR A 134 -4.12 -7.97 11.63
N MET A 135 -3.79 -6.72 11.30
CA MET A 135 -4.47 -5.55 11.86
C MET A 135 -5.78 -5.27 11.12
N SER A 136 -6.78 -4.77 11.84
CA SER A 136 -8.01 -4.29 11.20
C SER A 136 -7.73 -3.04 10.36
N GLY A 137 -8.52 -2.84 9.30
CA GLY A 137 -8.37 -1.66 8.43
C GLY A 137 -8.43 -0.32 9.18
N GLN A 138 -9.21 -0.26 10.26
CA GLN A 138 -9.30 0.94 11.10
C GLN A 138 -8.01 1.18 11.92
N MET A 139 -7.41 0.12 12.48
CA MET A 139 -6.14 0.22 13.20
C MET A 139 -4.98 0.57 12.26
N LEU A 140 -4.98 0.01 11.04
CA LEU A 140 -4.01 0.37 9.99
C LEU A 140 -4.09 1.86 9.65
N LYS A 141 -5.30 2.39 9.46
CA LYS A 141 -5.54 3.81 9.17
C LYS A 141 -5.04 4.71 10.30
N GLN A 142 -5.37 4.38 11.55
CA GLN A 142 -4.94 5.17 12.71
C GLN A 142 -3.42 5.16 12.88
N LYS A 143 -2.76 4.00 12.70
CA LYS A 143 -1.30 3.90 12.78
C LYS A 143 -0.63 4.68 11.64
N ALA A 144 -1.16 4.59 10.42
CA ALA A 144 -0.68 5.36 9.27
C ALA A 144 -0.85 6.88 9.50
N GLU A 145 -2.01 7.31 10.01
CA GLU A 145 -2.26 8.72 10.37
C GLU A 145 -1.24 9.25 11.37
N ALA A 146 -0.99 8.51 12.46
CA ALA A 146 -0.02 8.91 13.48
C ALA A 146 1.41 9.03 12.93
N MET A 147 1.85 8.06 12.12
CA MET A 147 3.18 8.08 11.50
C MET A 147 3.33 9.25 10.51
N VAL A 148 2.29 9.54 9.75
CA VAL A 148 2.31 10.69 8.83
C VAL A 148 2.32 12.00 9.59
N GLU A 149 1.60 12.13 10.70
CA GLU A 149 1.61 13.34 11.52
C GLU A 149 2.98 13.62 12.14
N GLU A 150 3.67 12.58 12.63
CA GLU A 150 5.04 12.68 13.12
C GLU A 150 5.99 13.15 11.99
N LEU A 151 5.91 12.52 10.83
CA LEU A 151 6.74 12.87 9.67
C LEU A 151 6.48 14.30 9.18
N LEU A 152 5.22 14.76 9.20
CA LEU A 152 4.89 16.14 8.85
C LEU A 152 5.39 17.14 9.89
N ALA A 153 5.40 16.78 11.17
CA ALA A 153 5.95 17.62 12.22
C ALA A 153 7.47 17.84 12.02
N GLU A 154 8.21 16.80 11.65
CA GLU A 154 9.66 16.89 11.33
C GLU A 154 9.94 17.79 10.11
N ILE A 155 9.06 17.80 9.12
CA ILE A 155 9.22 18.66 7.93
C ILE A 155 8.90 20.13 8.25
N GLN A 156 8.01 20.36 9.21
CA GLN A 156 7.57 21.70 9.58
C GLN A 156 8.48 22.39 10.60
N SER A 157 9.22 21.63 11.41
CA SER A 157 10.28 22.12 12.31
C SER A 157 11.45 22.73 11.55
#